data_AF-D6AMI0-F1
#
_entry.id   AF-D6AMI0-F1
#
_cell.length_a   1.000
_cell.length_b   1.000
_cell.length_c   1.000
_cell.angle_alpha   90.00
_cell.angle_beta   90.00
_cell.angle_gamma   90.00
#
_symmetry.space_group_name_H-M   'P 1'
#
loop_
_entity.id
_entity.type
_entity.pdbx_description
1 polymer ?
#
loop_
_entity_poly.entity_id
_entity_poly.type
_entity_poly.pdbx_seq_one_letter_code
_entity_poly.pdbx_strand_id
1 'polypeptide(L)'
;MTSKNLGRVTLAALPFVLALLIDLTLYAGIKDRLPDRLAVHFDAGGSANGYTSFSSYLLYTLPSLLVLGALWAFIAVKGRLHGRADRWFIGGGFAVAAFLGYLLIAVLFVNVDVSDGGSADRFPLWHIAVALAAAALAGALGALLSRLVPLPEDPRRLDPATRERIVLADGEVAAWGRGIGAWWAPVAVLVLLAAGVTVGREQSWFIGVPLILFALVTGTFCRPHVTVDRRGLTVSGLLPRPRVRVPLERMEGADSRPVNALAEYGGWGYRIRPERSGVITRSGEAIVVSLTSGREFAVTVADSATGAALLNTLLDRQRAGR
;
A
#
# COMPACT_ATOMS: atom_id res chain seq x y z
N MET A 1 11.00 -18.47 -14.66
CA MET A 1 11.09 -17.11 -14.06
C MET A 1 11.51 -16.16 -15.17
N THR A 2 10.81 -15.05 -15.42
CA THR A 2 11.22 -14.06 -16.45
C THR A 2 12.47 -13.30 -15.99
N SER A 3 13.30 -12.80 -16.91
CA SER A 3 14.51 -12.02 -16.57
C SER A 3 14.22 -10.81 -15.67
N LYS A 4 13.07 -10.17 -15.86
CA LYS A 4 12.56 -9.08 -15.00
C LYS A 4 12.30 -9.54 -13.56
N ASN A 5 11.76 -10.74 -13.37
CA ASN A 5 11.51 -11.31 -12.04
C ASN A 5 12.81 -11.76 -11.36
N LEU A 6 13.82 -12.16 -12.13
CA LEU A 6 15.13 -12.54 -11.60
C LEU A 6 15.81 -11.34 -10.91
N GLY A 7 15.90 -10.19 -11.57
CA GLY A 7 16.49 -8.99 -10.95
C GLY A 7 15.79 -8.55 -9.67
N ARG A 8 14.46 -8.65 -9.60
CA ARG A 8 13.68 -8.30 -8.39
C ARG A 8 13.88 -9.29 -7.25
N VAL A 9 13.84 -10.59 -7.55
CA VAL A 9 14.12 -11.64 -6.55
C VAL A 9 15.53 -11.47 -6.00
N THR A 10 16.50 -11.27 -6.88
CA THR A 10 17.89 -11.05 -6.49
C THR A 10 17.98 -9.83 -5.59
N LEU A 11 17.45 -8.68 -5.98
CA LEU A 11 17.57 -7.46 -5.17
C LEU A 11 16.84 -7.58 -3.81
N ALA A 12 15.70 -8.27 -3.76
CA ALA A 12 14.94 -8.46 -2.52
C ALA A 12 15.60 -9.46 -1.55
N ALA A 13 16.20 -10.55 -2.06
CA ALA A 13 16.81 -11.59 -1.23
C ALA A 13 18.28 -11.32 -0.90
N LEU A 14 19.01 -10.64 -1.79
CA LEU A 14 20.44 -10.37 -1.68
C LEU A 14 20.87 -9.83 -0.31
N PRO A 15 20.23 -8.80 0.30
CA PRO A 15 20.73 -8.26 1.56
C PRO A 15 20.66 -9.29 2.71
N PHE A 16 19.67 -10.19 2.70
CA PHE A 16 19.57 -11.26 3.71
C PHE A 16 20.63 -12.35 3.51
N VAL A 17 20.90 -12.71 2.25
CA VAL A 17 21.97 -13.66 1.91
C VAL A 17 23.34 -13.08 2.28
N LEU A 18 23.58 -11.79 2.00
CA LEU A 18 24.82 -11.12 2.38
C LEU A 18 24.98 -11.05 3.89
N ALA A 19 23.94 -10.65 4.63
CA ALA A 19 23.98 -10.65 6.10
C ALA A 19 24.33 -12.04 6.65
N LEU A 20 23.71 -13.09 6.10
CA LEU A 20 23.98 -14.48 6.48
C LEU A 20 25.43 -14.90 6.20
N LEU A 21 25.95 -14.58 5.01
CA LEU A 21 27.32 -14.93 4.64
C LEU A 21 28.35 -14.20 5.52
N ILE A 22 28.11 -12.93 5.82
CA ILE A 22 28.98 -12.15 6.71
C ILE A 22 28.96 -12.74 8.12
N ASP A 23 27.78 -13.03 8.66
CA ASP A 23 27.61 -13.65 9.98
C ASP A 23 28.36 -14.99 10.05
N LEU A 24 28.15 -15.89 9.07
CA LEU A 24 28.84 -17.18 9.00
C LEU A 24 30.35 -17.06 8.86
N THR A 25 30.83 -16.08 8.09
CA THR A 25 32.27 -15.86 7.89
C THR A 25 32.92 -15.36 9.18
N LEU A 26 32.29 -14.39 9.84
CA LEU A 26 32.77 -13.88 11.13
C LEU A 26 32.72 -14.96 12.20
N TYR A 27 31.62 -15.71 12.27
CA TYR A 27 31.48 -16.87 13.12
C TYR A 27 32.62 -17.86 12.92
N ALA A 28 32.88 -18.28 11.68
CA ALA A 28 33.94 -19.25 11.40
C ALA A 28 35.34 -18.77 11.85
N GLY A 29 35.57 -17.44 11.86
CA GLY A 29 36.80 -16.83 12.34
C GLY A 29 36.92 -16.68 13.86
N ILE A 30 35.81 -16.72 14.61
CA ILE A 30 35.80 -16.51 16.07
C ILE A 30 35.28 -17.72 16.87
N LYS A 31 34.81 -18.77 16.19
CA LYS A 31 34.13 -19.92 16.82
C LYS A 31 34.90 -20.56 17.98
N ASP A 32 36.23 -20.61 17.89
CA ASP A 32 37.09 -21.28 18.88
C ASP A 32 37.28 -20.43 20.15
N ARG A 33 36.79 -19.18 20.13
CA ARG A 33 36.80 -18.21 21.23
C ARG A 33 35.42 -18.00 21.84
N LEU A 34 34.41 -18.73 21.35
CA LEU A 34 33.04 -18.64 21.86
C LEU A 34 32.80 -19.72 22.94
N PRO A 35 32.03 -19.41 23.98
CA PRO A 35 31.62 -20.38 24.99
C PRO A 35 30.58 -21.37 24.43
N ASP A 36 30.46 -22.53 25.05
CA ASP A 36 29.45 -23.56 24.69
C ASP A 36 28.00 -23.04 24.83
N ARG A 37 27.81 -22.07 25.73
CA ARG A 37 26.53 -21.40 26.01
C ARG A 37 26.66 -19.91 25.69
N LEU A 38 25.77 -19.42 24.83
CA LEU A 38 25.73 -18.02 24.39
C LEU A 38 24.60 -17.27 25.09
N ALA A 39 24.88 -16.06 25.56
CA ALA A 39 23.85 -15.10 25.91
C ALA A 39 23.30 -14.47 24.63
N VAL A 40 22.00 -14.64 24.38
CA VAL A 40 21.34 -14.23 23.12
C VAL A 40 20.14 -13.33 23.33
N HIS A 41 19.65 -13.24 24.57
CA HIS A 41 18.56 -12.33 24.94
C HIS A 41 18.98 -11.50 26.15
N PHE A 42 18.69 -10.21 26.06
CA PHE A 42 19.07 -9.20 27.04
C PHE A 42 17.83 -8.37 27.39
N ASP A 43 17.70 -7.96 28.64
CA ASP A 43 16.62 -7.08 29.07
C ASP A 43 16.82 -5.63 28.60
N ALA A 44 15.88 -4.74 28.92
CA ALA A 44 15.95 -3.33 28.56
C ALA A 44 17.14 -2.59 29.18
N GLY A 45 17.73 -3.12 30.27
CA GLY A 45 18.96 -2.63 30.88
C GLY A 45 20.24 -3.21 30.25
N GLY A 46 20.09 -4.14 29.30
CA GLY A 46 21.18 -4.84 28.64
C GLY A 46 21.70 -6.05 29.43
N SER A 47 21.06 -6.48 30.52
CA SER A 47 21.53 -7.65 31.28
C SER A 47 21.07 -8.95 30.61
N ALA A 48 21.95 -9.95 30.55
CA ALA A 48 21.63 -11.23 29.94
C ALA A 48 20.59 -12.00 30.76
N ASN A 49 19.49 -12.39 30.12
CA ASN A 49 18.40 -13.15 30.75
C ASN A 49 17.88 -14.31 29.90
N GLY A 50 18.48 -14.55 28.73
CA GLY A 50 18.19 -15.73 27.91
C GLY A 50 19.43 -16.24 27.19
N TYR A 51 19.56 -17.57 27.18
CA TYR A 51 20.77 -18.27 26.77
C TYR A 51 20.41 -19.44 25.87
N THR A 52 21.33 -19.77 24.97
CA THR A 52 21.15 -20.91 24.06
C THR A 52 22.46 -21.64 23.86
N SER A 53 22.39 -22.90 23.40
CA SER A 53 23.60 -23.61 22.98
C SER A 53 24.05 -23.10 21.62
N PHE A 54 25.35 -23.26 21.36
CA PHE A 54 25.94 -22.93 20.08
C PHE A 54 25.18 -23.53 18.87
N SER A 55 24.89 -24.82 18.88
CA SER A 55 24.16 -25.49 17.78
C SER A 55 22.75 -24.93 17.59
N SER A 56 22.09 -24.55 18.68
CA SER A 56 20.76 -23.95 18.63
C SER A 56 20.80 -22.53 18.05
N TYR A 57 21.85 -21.75 18.36
CA TYR A 57 22.04 -20.44 17.73
C TYR A 57 22.10 -20.56 16.21
N LEU A 58 22.95 -21.44 15.66
CA LEU A 58 23.00 -21.66 14.22
C LEU A 58 21.68 -22.14 13.64
N LEU A 59 20.98 -23.03 14.36
CA LEU A 59 19.67 -23.56 13.95
C LEU A 59 18.59 -22.47 13.89
N TYR A 60 18.69 -21.39 14.67
CA TYR A 60 17.72 -20.28 14.61
C TYR A 60 18.16 -19.16 13.66
N THR A 61 19.46 -18.83 13.65
CA THR A 61 20.01 -17.75 12.83
C THR A 61 19.99 -18.09 11.34
N LEU A 62 20.42 -19.31 10.96
CA LEU A 62 20.46 -19.72 9.55
C LEU A 62 19.07 -19.67 8.89
N PRO A 63 18.01 -20.30 9.46
CA PRO A 63 16.71 -20.29 8.81
C PRO A 63 16.03 -18.94 8.91
N SER A 64 16.25 -18.14 9.96
CA SER A 64 15.54 -16.87 10.11
C SER A 64 15.88 -15.88 8.99
N LEU A 65 17.15 -15.69 8.65
CA LEU A 65 17.56 -14.83 7.54
C LEU A 65 17.13 -15.38 6.18
N LEU A 66 17.19 -16.70 5.98
CA LEU A 66 16.74 -17.34 4.75
C LEU A 66 15.22 -17.25 4.55
N VAL A 67 14.45 -17.51 5.59
CA VAL A 67 12.98 -17.39 5.58
C VAL A 67 12.57 -15.94 5.33
N LEU A 68 13.25 -14.99 5.96
CA LEU A 68 12.98 -13.57 5.76
C LEU A 68 13.32 -13.13 4.33
N GLY A 69 14.47 -13.56 3.80
CA GLY A 69 14.85 -13.31 2.41
C GLY A 69 13.86 -13.95 1.41
N ALA A 70 13.43 -15.18 1.67
CA ALA A 70 12.42 -15.87 0.85
C ALA A 70 11.06 -15.15 0.90
N LEU A 71 10.64 -14.68 2.09
CA LEU A 71 9.40 -13.91 2.26
C LEU A 71 9.48 -12.58 1.51
N TRP A 72 10.59 -11.85 1.62
CA TRP A 72 10.80 -10.60 0.89
C TRP A 72 10.80 -10.83 -0.62
N ALA A 73 11.48 -11.86 -1.12
CA ALA A 73 11.46 -12.23 -2.53
C ALA A 73 10.06 -12.64 -3.01
N PHE A 74 9.32 -13.40 -2.20
CA PHE A 74 7.95 -13.79 -2.49
C PHE A 74 7.04 -12.56 -2.62
N ILE A 75 7.11 -11.63 -1.66
CA ILE A 75 6.33 -10.38 -1.70
C ILE A 75 6.81 -9.47 -2.85
N ALA A 76 8.09 -9.41 -3.17
CA ALA A 76 8.58 -8.64 -4.31
C ALA A 76 7.99 -9.16 -5.65
N VAL A 77 7.80 -10.48 -5.79
CA VAL A 77 7.26 -11.07 -7.03
C VAL A 77 5.74 -11.11 -7.05
N LYS A 78 5.11 -11.49 -5.95
CA LYS A 78 3.65 -11.72 -5.84
C LYS A 78 2.90 -10.54 -5.26
N GLY A 79 3.59 -9.69 -4.51
CA GLY A 79 3.06 -8.42 -4.02
C GLY A 79 2.76 -7.52 -5.20
N ARG A 80 1.54 -6.97 -5.21
CA ARG A 80 1.09 -5.98 -6.18
C ARG A 80 1.64 -4.60 -5.81
N LEU A 81 2.96 -4.50 -5.66
CA LEU A 81 3.69 -3.28 -5.34
C LEU A 81 4.11 -2.61 -6.64
N HIS A 82 3.77 -1.32 -6.79
CA HIS A 82 4.08 -0.57 -8.01
C HIS A 82 4.75 0.76 -7.69
N GLY A 83 5.51 1.27 -8.67
CA GLY A 83 6.12 2.60 -8.58
C GLY A 83 6.96 2.81 -7.32
N ARG A 84 6.62 3.84 -6.53
CA ARG A 84 7.39 4.19 -5.31
C ARG A 84 7.29 3.14 -4.20
N ALA A 85 6.18 2.42 -4.09
CA ALA A 85 6.01 1.44 -3.00
C ALA A 85 6.96 0.25 -3.15
N ASP A 86 7.21 -0.20 -4.39
CA ASP A 86 8.21 -1.22 -4.68
C ASP A 86 9.61 -0.80 -4.19
N ARG A 87 10.01 0.45 -4.46
CA ARG A 87 11.30 0.98 -4.02
C ARG A 87 11.44 1.04 -2.50
N TRP A 88 10.40 1.49 -1.81
CA TRP A 88 10.37 1.52 -0.35
C TRP A 88 10.40 0.12 0.24
N PHE A 89 9.73 -0.84 -0.40
CA PHE A 89 9.73 -2.24 0.03
C PHE A 89 11.12 -2.87 -0.08
N ILE A 90 11.81 -2.67 -1.22
CA ILE A 90 13.19 -3.13 -1.41
C ILE A 90 14.13 -2.45 -0.40
N GLY A 91 14.04 -1.12 -0.24
CA GLY A 91 14.81 -0.39 0.78
C GLY A 91 14.55 -0.92 2.20
N GLY A 92 13.30 -1.24 2.52
CA GLY A 92 12.92 -1.85 3.80
C GLY A 92 13.60 -3.22 4.01
N GLY A 93 13.74 -4.03 2.96
CA GLY A 93 14.46 -5.31 3.04
C GLY A 93 15.94 -5.13 3.40
N PHE A 94 16.62 -4.18 2.76
CA PHE A 94 18.01 -3.84 3.10
C PHE A 94 18.14 -3.32 4.54
N ALA A 95 17.22 -2.46 4.97
CA ALA A 95 17.23 -1.93 6.34
C ALA A 95 17.08 -3.04 7.39
N VAL A 96 16.09 -3.93 7.20
CA VAL A 96 15.83 -5.05 8.13
C VAL A 96 17.00 -6.03 8.15
N ALA A 97 17.54 -6.39 6.97
CA ALA A 97 18.69 -7.29 6.87
C ALA A 97 19.93 -6.72 7.57
N ALA A 98 20.23 -5.42 7.39
CA ALA A 98 21.37 -4.77 8.03
C ALA A 98 21.18 -4.63 9.55
N PHE A 99 19.97 -4.27 10.00
CA PHE A 99 19.63 -4.18 11.42
C PHE A 99 19.84 -5.53 12.12
N LEU A 100 19.22 -6.59 11.60
CA LEU A 100 19.29 -7.92 12.19
C LEU A 100 20.69 -8.51 12.05
N GLY A 101 21.31 -8.40 10.87
CA GLY A 101 22.67 -8.90 10.63
C GLY A 101 23.69 -8.26 11.57
N TYR A 102 23.62 -6.94 11.77
CA TYR A 102 24.50 -6.26 12.72
C TYR A 102 24.29 -6.76 14.16
N LEU A 103 23.03 -6.89 14.61
CA LEU A 103 22.76 -7.35 15.97
C LEU A 103 23.19 -8.80 16.21
N LEU A 104 23.00 -9.69 15.23
CA LEU A 104 23.48 -11.07 15.29
C LEU A 104 25.00 -11.13 15.48
N ILE A 105 25.72 -10.34 14.69
CA ILE A 105 27.18 -10.19 14.80
C ILE A 105 27.56 -9.61 16.17
N ALA A 106 26.91 -8.53 16.60
CA ALA A 106 27.20 -7.91 17.90
C ALA A 106 26.99 -8.89 19.07
N VAL A 107 25.94 -9.71 19.03
CA VAL A 107 25.70 -10.77 20.01
C VAL A 107 26.82 -11.79 20.04
N LEU A 108 27.33 -12.22 18.87
CA LEU A 108 28.50 -13.11 18.83
C LEU A 108 29.72 -12.47 19.49
N PHE A 109 30.06 -11.24 19.10
CA PHE A 109 31.24 -10.54 19.59
C PHE A 109 31.20 -10.24 21.09
N VAL A 110 30.02 -9.96 21.65
CA VAL A 110 29.86 -9.75 23.10
C VAL A 110 30.13 -11.02 23.90
N ASN A 111 29.96 -12.21 23.30
CA ASN A 111 30.27 -13.50 23.92
C ASN A 111 31.70 -14.00 23.68
N VAL A 112 32.52 -13.29 22.90
CA VAL A 112 33.91 -13.70 22.61
C VAL A 112 34.80 -13.49 23.85
N ASP A 113 35.66 -14.49 24.14
CA ASP A 113 36.65 -14.46 25.23
C ASP A 113 36.08 -14.16 26.63
N VAL A 114 34.82 -14.52 26.88
CA VAL A 114 34.25 -14.41 28.23
C VAL A 114 35.00 -15.37 29.15
N SER A 115 35.59 -14.83 30.21
CA SER A 115 36.35 -15.57 31.23
C SER A 115 35.48 -16.63 31.91
N ASP A 116 36.11 -17.73 32.35
CA ASP A 116 35.49 -18.87 33.05
C ASP A 116 34.58 -19.77 32.20
N GLY A 117 34.60 -19.64 30.87
CA GLY A 117 33.78 -20.46 29.96
C GLY A 117 32.28 -20.16 30.04
N GLY A 118 31.91 -19.06 30.71
CA GLY A 118 30.55 -18.57 30.84
C GLY A 118 30.06 -17.78 29.63
N SER A 119 28.83 -17.31 29.69
CA SER A 119 28.22 -16.42 28.68
C SER A 119 28.39 -14.95 29.05
N ALA A 120 28.22 -14.04 28.10
CA ALA A 120 28.29 -12.61 28.41
C ALA A 120 27.18 -12.15 29.37
N ASP A 121 27.53 -11.31 30.35
CA ASP A 121 26.58 -10.79 31.34
C ASP A 121 25.80 -9.57 30.85
N ARG A 122 26.37 -8.79 29.92
CA ARG A 122 25.79 -7.52 29.45
C ARG A 122 25.94 -7.30 27.96
N PHE A 123 24.93 -6.68 27.37
CA PHE A 123 24.91 -6.16 26.01
C PHE A 123 24.88 -4.62 26.02
N PRO A 124 25.92 -3.95 25.51
CA PRO A 124 25.94 -2.49 25.43
C PRO A 124 24.83 -1.93 24.51
N LEU A 125 23.90 -1.16 25.07
CA LEU A 125 22.73 -0.67 24.32
C LEU A 125 23.06 0.30 23.16
N TRP A 126 24.27 0.84 23.10
CA TRP A 126 24.72 1.65 21.96
C TRP A 126 24.74 0.86 20.65
N HIS A 127 24.87 -0.47 20.70
CA HIS A 127 24.72 -1.34 19.53
C HIS A 127 23.35 -1.19 18.86
N ILE A 128 22.29 -0.84 19.61
CA ILE A 128 20.97 -0.56 19.03
C ILE A 128 21.03 0.69 18.14
N ALA A 129 21.71 1.75 18.59
CA ALA A 129 21.88 2.97 17.81
C ALA A 129 22.69 2.70 16.53
N VAL A 130 23.75 1.88 16.62
CA VAL A 130 24.55 1.51 15.45
C VAL A 130 23.76 0.61 14.50
N ALA A 131 22.96 -0.33 15.01
CA ALA A 131 22.05 -1.15 14.20
C ALA A 131 21.04 -0.27 13.43
N LEU A 132 20.45 0.72 14.10
CA LEU A 132 19.54 1.68 13.47
C LEU A 132 20.23 2.54 12.40
N ALA A 133 21.46 2.99 12.66
CA ALA A 133 22.26 3.73 11.69
C ALA A 133 22.59 2.86 10.47
N ALA A 134 23.03 1.61 10.69
CA ALA A 134 23.28 0.63 9.62
C ALA A 134 22.01 0.36 8.80
N ALA A 135 20.86 0.22 9.46
CA ALA A 135 19.57 0.04 8.81
C ALA A 135 19.18 1.24 7.93
N ALA A 136 19.38 2.47 8.42
CA ALA A 136 19.09 3.67 7.66
C ALA A 136 19.98 3.79 6.41
N LEU A 137 21.29 3.56 6.56
CA LEU A 137 22.25 3.60 5.45
C LEU A 137 21.98 2.49 4.41
N ALA A 138 21.79 1.26 4.87
CA ALA A 138 21.48 0.13 3.99
C ALA A 138 20.12 0.32 3.30
N GLY A 139 19.12 0.82 4.02
CA GLY A 139 17.80 1.09 3.45
C GLY A 139 17.83 2.17 2.37
N ALA A 140 18.60 3.25 2.60
CA ALA A 140 18.84 4.28 1.58
C ALA A 140 19.57 3.70 0.35
N LEU A 141 20.59 2.85 0.57
CA LEU A 141 21.29 2.16 -0.51
C LEU A 141 20.35 1.23 -1.29
N GLY A 142 19.54 0.42 -0.62
CA GLY A 142 18.56 -0.46 -1.26
C GLY A 142 17.52 0.31 -2.08
N ALA A 143 17.04 1.43 -1.56
CA ALA A 143 16.16 2.34 -2.30
C ALA A 143 16.85 2.97 -3.52
N LEU A 144 18.16 3.27 -3.43
CA LEU A 144 18.94 3.77 -4.56
C LEU A 144 19.17 2.69 -5.63
N LEU A 145 19.60 1.49 -5.22
CA LEU A 145 19.80 0.33 -6.09
C LEU A 145 18.51 -0.10 -6.79
N SER A 146 17.35 0.05 -6.14
CA SER A 146 16.04 -0.21 -6.76
C SER A 146 15.76 0.67 -7.98
N ARG A 147 16.47 1.79 -8.14
CA ARG A 147 16.36 2.64 -9.34
C ARG A 147 17.08 2.06 -10.57
N LEU A 148 18.00 1.12 -10.36
CA LEU A 148 18.74 0.45 -11.43
C LEU A 148 17.92 -0.67 -12.09
N VAL A 149 16.85 -1.12 -11.43
CA VAL A 149 15.93 -2.13 -11.95
C VAL A 149 14.69 -1.42 -12.53
N PRO A 150 14.23 -1.78 -13.74
CA PRO A 150 13.01 -1.22 -14.30
C PRO A 150 11.83 -1.41 -13.34
N LEU A 151 11.05 -0.34 -13.14
CA LEU A 151 9.83 -0.42 -12.35
C LEU A 151 8.90 -1.46 -12.99
N PRO A 152 8.24 -2.32 -12.19
CA PRO A 152 7.13 -3.11 -12.69
C PRO A 152 6.07 -2.14 -13.20
N GLU A 153 5.85 -2.15 -14.52
CA GLU A 153 4.69 -1.51 -15.10
C GLU A 153 3.45 -2.19 -14.52
N ASP A 154 2.48 -1.41 -14.03
CA ASP A 154 1.18 -1.99 -13.70
C ASP A 154 0.59 -2.47 -15.03
N PRO A 155 0.39 -3.79 -15.24
CA PRO A 155 -0.16 -4.31 -16.49
C PRO A 155 -1.59 -3.81 -16.75
N ARG A 156 -2.23 -3.16 -15.77
CA ARG A 156 -3.54 -2.50 -15.92
C ARG A 156 -3.45 -1.07 -16.45
N ARG A 157 -2.26 -0.47 -16.50
CA ARG A 157 -2.05 0.88 -17.00
C ARG A 157 -1.98 0.82 -18.52
N LEU A 158 -3.02 1.29 -19.19
CA LEU A 158 -3.03 1.38 -20.65
C LEU A 158 -2.01 2.43 -21.11
N ASP A 159 -1.37 2.15 -22.25
CA ASP A 159 -0.52 3.11 -22.94
C ASP A 159 -1.34 4.39 -23.23
N PRO A 160 -0.83 5.59 -22.86
CA PRO A 160 -1.45 6.85 -23.23
C PRO A 160 -1.87 6.97 -24.71
N ALA A 161 -1.16 6.31 -25.63
CA ALA A 161 -1.47 6.31 -27.05
C ALA A 161 -2.76 5.55 -27.38
N THR A 162 -3.08 4.49 -26.63
CA THR A 162 -4.23 3.60 -26.87
C THR A 162 -5.51 4.11 -26.21
N ARG A 163 -5.43 5.21 -25.44
CA ARG A 163 -6.59 5.78 -24.78
C ARG A 163 -7.58 6.37 -25.78
N GLU A 164 -8.82 5.88 -25.76
CA GLU A 164 -9.90 6.42 -26.58
C GLU A 164 -10.15 7.90 -26.24
N ARG A 165 -10.57 8.64 -27.27
CA ARG A 165 -10.91 10.06 -27.22
C ARG A 165 -12.21 10.28 -27.98
N ILE A 166 -13.05 11.15 -27.47
CA ILE A 166 -14.22 11.63 -28.20
C ILE A 166 -13.79 12.84 -29.03
N VAL A 167 -14.08 12.82 -30.33
CA VAL A 167 -13.82 13.99 -31.20
C VAL A 167 -14.84 15.07 -30.84
N LEU A 168 -14.33 16.27 -30.53
CA LEU A 168 -15.14 17.45 -30.26
C LEU A 168 -14.77 18.53 -31.27
N ALA A 169 -15.75 19.23 -31.84
CA ALA A 169 -15.54 20.35 -32.75
C ALA A 169 -14.93 21.55 -32.03
N ASP A 170 -14.30 22.46 -32.77
CA ASP A 170 -13.70 23.66 -32.19
C ASP A 170 -14.74 24.50 -31.44
N GLY A 171 -14.39 24.91 -30.22
CA GLY A 171 -15.30 25.64 -29.32
C GLY A 171 -16.34 24.79 -28.60
N GLU A 172 -16.56 23.52 -29.00
CA GLU A 172 -17.59 22.66 -28.41
C GLU A 172 -17.39 22.45 -26.90
N VAL A 173 -18.50 22.55 -26.15
CA VAL A 173 -18.56 22.29 -24.72
C VAL A 173 -19.30 20.97 -24.52
N ALA A 174 -18.63 19.97 -23.96
CA ALA A 174 -19.24 18.69 -23.64
C ALA A 174 -19.16 18.39 -22.15
N ALA A 175 -20.18 17.72 -21.64
CA ALA A 175 -20.24 17.16 -20.30
C ALA A 175 -20.88 15.77 -20.36
N TRP A 176 -20.38 14.85 -19.55
CA TRP A 176 -20.93 13.51 -19.39
C TRP A 176 -21.32 13.30 -17.93
N GLY A 177 -22.42 12.59 -17.68
CA GLY A 177 -22.89 12.35 -16.32
C GLY A 177 -23.70 11.07 -16.17
N ARG A 178 -23.47 10.36 -15.07
CA ARG A 178 -24.20 9.13 -14.72
C ARG A 178 -24.44 9.03 -13.21
N GLY A 179 -25.63 8.56 -12.84
CA GLY A 179 -25.94 8.20 -11.46
C GLY A 179 -25.31 6.86 -11.08
N ILE A 180 -24.77 6.76 -9.86
CA ILE A 180 -24.16 5.54 -9.31
C ILE A 180 -24.89 5.02 -8.06
N GLY A 181 -26.06 5.60 -7.76
CA GLY A 181 -26.92 5.18 -6.66
C GLY A 181 -27.74 3.95 -7.02
N ALA A 182 -28.10 3.16 -6.01
CA ALA A 182 -29.00 2.04 -6.20
C ALA A 182 -30.43 2.54 -6.46
N TRP A 183 -31.12 1.91 -7.41
CA TRP A 183 -32.50 2.30 -7.78
C TRP A 183 -33.48 2.16 -6.60
N TRP A 184 -33.23 1.22 -5.68
CA TRP A 184 -34.06 0.96 -4.50
C TRP A 184 -33.76 1.89 -3.32
N ALA A 185 -32.64 2.62 -3.32
CA ALA A 185 -32.21 3.43 -2.19
C ALA A 185 -33.26 4.47 -1.75
N PRO A 186 -33.98 5.18 -2.65
CA PRO A 186 -35.07 6.07 -2.26
C PRO A 186 -36.21 5.34 -1.54
N VAL A 187 -36.53 4.11 -1.94
CA VAL A 187 -37.57 3.29 -1.29
C VAL A 187 -37.16 2.94 0.14
N ALA A 188 -35.91 2.53 0.34
CA ALA A 188 -35.40 2.24 1.69
C ALA A 188 -35.45 3.48 2.61
N VAL A 189 -35.16 4.67 2.08
CA VAL A 189 -35.29 5.93 2.84
C VAL A 189 -36.74 6.19 3.23
N LEU A 190 -37.70 6.02 2.32
CA LEU A 190 -39.13 6.17 2.62
C LEU A 190 -39.60 5.17 3.68
N VAL A 191 -39.14 3.92 3.61
CA VAL A 191 -39.44 2.88 4.61
C VAL A 191 -38.86 3.26 5.98
N LEU A 192 -37.63 3.76 6.04
CA LEU A 192 -37.01 4.21 7.30
C LEU A 192 -37.73 5.43 7.89
N LEU A 193 -38.17 6.37 7.06
CA LEU A 193 -38.97 7.52 7.49
C LEU A 193 -40.31 7.06 8.07
N ALA A 194 -41.03 6.17 7.37
CA ALA A 194 -42.29 5.62 7.85
C ALA A 194 -42.10 4.85 9.16
N ALA A 195 -41.06 4.01 9.26
CA ALA A 195 -40.73 3.29 10.49
C ALA A 195 -40.43 4.24 11.66
N GLY A 196 -39.67 5.32 11.41
CA GLY A 196 -39.37 6.32 12.43
C GLY A 196 -40.62 7.05 12.94
N VAL A 197 -41.57 7.38 12.05
CA VAL A 197 -42.86 7.96 12.42
C VAL A 197 -43.71 6.97 13.22
N THR A 198 -43.82 5.72 12.77
CA THR A 198 -44.61 4.69 13.46
C THR A 198 -44.05 4.41 14.85
N VAL A 199 -42.73 4.21 15.00
CA VAL A 199 -42.09 4.00 16.31
C VAL A 199 -42.25 5.22 17.22
N GLY A 200 -42.14 6.43 16.64
CA GLY A 200 -42.36 7.67 17.37
C GLY A 200 -43.79 7.78 17.94
N ARG A 201 -44.79 7.33 17.18
CA ARG A 201 -46.21 7.35 17.58
C ARG A 201 -46.58 6.26 18.57
N GLU A 202 -46.17 5.01 18.29
CA GLU A 202 -46.62 3.83 19.03
C GLU A 202 -45.79 3.53 20.29
N GLN A 203 -44.55 4.01 20.36
CA GLN A 203 -43.62 3.68 21.44
C GLN A 203 -43.00 4.93 22.08
N SER A 204 -42.12 5.62 21.37
CA SER A 204 -41.41 6.78 21.90
C SER A 204 -40.70 7.57 20.80
N TRP A 205 -40.89 8.89 20.79
CA TRP A 205 -40.16 9.82 19.92
C TRP A 205 -38.66 9.83 20.20
N PHE A 206 -38.21 9.40 21.38
CA PHE A 206 -36.79 9.22 21.68
C PHE A 206 -36.13 8.18 20.75
N ILE A 207 -36.89 7.18 20.28
CA ILE A 207 -36.41 6.15 19.34
C ILE A 207 -36.77 6.52 17.90
N GLY A 208 -37.96 7.10 17.67
CA GLY A 208 -38.44 7.49 16.34
C GLY A 208 -37.62 8.60 15.68
N VAL A 209 -37.25 9.66 16.43
CA VAL A 209 -36.48 10.80 15.89
C VAL A 209 -35.10 10.36 15.35
N PRO A 210 -34.28 9.57 16.07
CA PRO A 210 -33.04 9.04 15.51
C PRO A 210 -33.20 8.27 14.19
N LEU A 211 -34.27 7.48 14.03
CA LEU A 211 -34.55 6.76 12.78
C LEU A 211 -34.85 7.71 11.63
N ILE A 212 -35.66 8.75 11.88
CA ILE A 212 -35.95 9.79 10.88
C ILE A 212 -34.67 10.53 10.49
N LEU A 213 -33.85 10.94 11.47
CA LEU A 213 -32.58 11.61 11.20
C LEU A 213 -31.64 10.70 10.39
N PHE A 214 -31.55 9.42 10.74
CA PHE A 214 -30.76 8.45 10.00
C PHE A 214 -31.25 8.28 8.55
N ALA A 215 -32.57 8.25 8.35
CA ALA A 215 -33.17 8.18 7.02
C ALA A 215 -32.87 9.43 6.19
N LEU A 216 -32.97 10.63 6.79
CA LEU A 216 -32.65 11.90 6.13
C LEU A 216 -31.18 11.96 5.74
N VAL A 217 -30.27 11.61 6.66
CA VAL A 217 -28.83 11.55 6.37
C VAL A 217 -28.58 10.58 5.22
N THR A 218 -29.08 9.35 5.30
CA THR A 218 -28.92 8.35 4.23
C THR A 218 -29.47 8.85 2.90
N GLY A 219 -30.64 9.51 2.91
CA GLY A 219 -31.28 10.09 1.73
C GLY A 219 -30.41 11.08 0.98
N THR A 220 -29.59 11.87 1.68
CA THR A 220 -28.65 12.81 1.02
C THR A 220 -27.58 12.11 0.17
N PHE A 221 -27.29 10.84 0.48
CA PHE A 221 -26.28 10.02 -0.17
C PHE A 221 -26.84 8.98 -1.15
N CYS A 222 -28.17 8.79 -1.21
CA CYS A 222 -28.79 7.71 -1.99
C CYS A 222 -28.63 7.85 -3.51
N ARG A 223 -28.35 9.05 -4.02
CA ARG A 223 -28.15 9.31 -5.46
C ARG A 223 -26.85 10.05 -5.72
N PRO A 224 -25.68 9.39 -5.54
CA PRO A 224 -24.45 9.97 -6.01
C PRO A 224 -24.46 10.03 -7.54
N HIS A 225 -23.92 11.11 -8.07
CA HIS A 225 -23.79 11.37 -9.48
C HIS A 225 -22.32 11.63 -9.81
N VAL A 226 -21.87 11.06 -10.91
CA VAL A 226 -20.53 11.24 -11.46
C VAL A 226 -20.66 12.17 -12.64
N THR A 227 -19.90 13.24 -12.68
CA THR A 227 -19.81 14.14 -13.83
C THR A 227 -18.38 14.27 -14.33
N VAL A 228 -18.24 14.31 -15.65
CA VAL A 228 -17.02 14.64 -16.37
C VAL A 228 -17.30 15.90 -17.15
N ASP A 229 -16.54 16.95 -16.88
CA ASP A 229 -16.64 18.25 -17.56
C ASP A 229 -15.25 18.91 -17.65
N ARG A 230 -15.19 20.15 -18.17
CA ARG A 230 -13.94 20.95 -18.26
C ARG A 230 -13.25 21.17 -16.91
N ARG A 231 -13.92 20.90 -15.79
CA ARG A 231 -13.40 21.03 -14.42
C ARG A 231 -12.77 19.72 -13.91
N GLY A 232 -12.90 18.62 -14.65
CA GLY A 232 -12.36 17.30 -14.34
C GLY A 232 -13.45 16.28 -13.99
N LEU A 233 -13.08 15.30 -13.18
CA LEU A 233 -13.99 14.26 -12.69
C LEU A 233 -14.55 14.69 -11.33
N THR A 234 -15.87 14.74 -11.22
CA THR A 234 -16.57 15.05 -9.97
C THR A 234 -17.48 13.89 -9.57
N VAL A 235 -17.48 13.53 -8.29
CA VAL A 235 -18.50 12.70 -7.67
C VAL A 235 -19.22 13.54 -6.61
N SER A 236 -20.53 13.72 -6.76
CA SER A 236 -21.37 14.54 -5.87
C SER A 236 -22.63 13.81 -5.44
N GLY A 237 -23.10 14.06 -4.23
CA GLY A 237 -24.43 13.62 -3.78
C GLY A 237 -25.53 14.60 -4.19
N LEU A 238 -26.71 14.46 -3.56
CA LEU A 238 -27.83 15.38 -3.74
C LEU A 238 -27.52 16.77 -3.16
N LEU A 239 -26.74 16.80 -2.06
CA LEU A 239 -26.26 18.03 -1.44
C LEU A 239 -24.91 18.48 -2.03
N PRO A 240 -24.57 19.78 -1.94
CA PRO A 240 -23.28 20.30 -2.40
C PRO A 240 -22.05 19.65 -1.76
N ARG A 241 -22.22 19.05 -0.57
CA ARG A 241 -21.20 18.30 0.16
C ARG A 241 -21.79 17.01 0.74
N PRO A 242 -20.96 15.95 0.87
CA PRO A 242 -19.57 15.85 0.42
C PRO A 242 -19.46 15.65 -1.09
N ARG A 243 -18.40 16.24 -1.67
CA ARG A 243 -18.09 16.21 -3.09
C ARG A 243 -16.62 15.85 -3.26
N VAL A 244 -16.34 14.85 -4.08
CA VAL A 244 -14.98 14.48 -4.46
C VAL A 244 -14.71 15.04 -5.86
N ARG A 245 -13.62 15.78 -6.03
CA ARG A 245 -13.22 16.32 -7.33
C ARG A 245 -11.76 16.01 -7.60
N VAL A 246 -11.52 15.42 -8.76
CA VAL A 246 -10.19 15.26 -9.34
C VAL A 246 -10.12 16.23 -10.51
N PRO A 247 -9.32 17.30 -10.42
CA PRO A 247 -9.23 18.29 -11.48
C PRO A 247 -8.24 17.82 -12.56
N LEU A 248 -8.41 18.32 -13.80
CA LEU A 248 -7.67 17.84 -14.98
C LEU A 248 -6.15 17.99 -14.83
N GLU A 249 -5.68 19.00 -14.10
CA GLU A 249 -4.24 19.29 -13.94
C GLU A 249 -3.51 18.21 -13.13
N ARG A 250 -4.25 17.43 -12.34
CA ARG A 250 -3.71 16.30 -11.57
C ARG A 250 -3.72 15.00 -12.35
N MET A 251 -4.30 14.97 -13.55
CA MET A 251 -4.48 13.76 -14.34
C MET A 251 -3.40 13.61 -15.39
N GLU A 252 -2.93 12.38 -15.53
CA GLU A 252 -2.06 11.96 -16.63
C GLU A 252 -2.90 11.38 -17.78
N GLY A 253 -4.00 10.71 -17.45
CA GLY A 253 -5.01 10.18 -18.38
C GLY A 253 -6.12 9.41 -17.65
N ALA A 254 -7.14 9.00 -18.41
CA ALA A 254 -8.27 8.22 -17.90
C ALA A 254 -8.50 6.97 -18.75
N ASP A 255 -8.81 5.86 -18.07
CA ASP A 255 -9.04 4.55 -18.66
C ASP A 255 -10.39 3.98 -18.19
N SER A 256 -11.00 3.13 -19.00
CA SER A 256 -12.20 2.36 -18.64
C SER A 256 -11.82 0.91 -18.43
N ARG A 257 -12.02 0.39 -17.22
CA ARG A 257 -11.74 -1.02 -16.90
C ARG A 257 -12.64 -1.57 -15.81
N PRO A 258 -12.88 -2.89 -15.79
CA PRO A 258 -13.53 -3.51 -14.64
C PRO A 258 -12.64 -3.41 -13.39
N VAL A 259 -13.28 -3.12 -12.26
CA VAL A 259 -12.71 -3.04 -10.92
C VAL A 259 -13.47 -3.98 -9.99
N ASN A 260 -12.75 -4.73 -9.17
CA ASN A 260 -13.34 -5.52 -8.09
C ASN A 260 -13.29 -4.76 -6.76
N ALA A 261 -14.46 -4.47 -6.17
CA ALA A 261 -14.56 -3.69 -4.95
C ALA A 261 -13.80 -4.31 -3.76
N LEU A 262 -13.91 -5.62 -3.56
CA LEU A 262 -13.28 -6.32 -2.44
C LEU A 262 -11.79 -6.54 -2.68
N ALA A 263 -11.43 -7.14 -3.81
CA ALA A 263 -10.05 -7.54 -4.08
C ALA A 263 -9.09 -6.36 -4.34
N GLU A 264 -9.59 -5.26 -4.92
CA GLU A 264 -8.76 -4.09 -5.19
C GLU A 264 -8.88 -3.01 -4.12
N TYR A 265 -10.09 -2.75 -3.61
CA TYR A 265 -10.33 -1.61 -2.73
C TYR A 265 -10.66 -2.00 -1.28
N GLY A 266 -10.96 -3.27 -1.00
CA GLY A 266 -11.31 -3.77 0.34
C GLY A 266 -12.77 -3.49 0.73
N GLY A 267 -13.64 -3.27 -0.25
CA GLY A 267 -15.07 -3.07 -0.08
C GLY A 267 -15.55 -1.75 -0.69
N TRP A 268 -16.78 -1.39 -0.35
CA TRP A 268 -17.52 -0.28 -0.95
C TRP A 268 -17.33 1.04 -0.20
N GLY A 269 -17.71 2.15 -0.83
CA GLY A 269 -17.62 3.52 -0.32
C GLY A 269 -16.42 4.29 -0.87
N TYR A 270 -16.08 5.39 -0.19
CA TYR A 270 -14.87 6.15 -0.47
C TYR A 270 -13.67 5.47 0.18
N ARG A 271 -12.69 5.05 -0.62
CA ARG A 271 -11.53 4.28 -0.18
C ARG A 271 -10.25 5.04 -0.47
N ILE A 272 -9.34 5.06 0.51
CA ILE A 272 -8.01 5.64 0.39
C ILE A 272 -7.00 4.54 0.71
N ARG A 273 -6.09 4.27 -0.22
CA ARG A 273 -4.91 3.41 -0.05
C ARG A 273 -3.67 4.16 -0.54
N PRO A 274 -2.45 3.72 -0.20
CA PRO A 274 -1.22 4.41 -0.59
C PRO A 274 -1.10 4.66 -2.11
N GLU A 275 -1.46 3.67 -2.93
CA GLU A 275 -1.33 3.73 -4.40
C GLU A 275 -2.64 4.08 -5.12
N ARG A 276 -3.79 3.93 -4.47
CA ARG A 276 -5.11 4.03 -5.11
C ARG A 276 -6.15 4.61 -4.19
N SER A 277 -7.00 5.46 -4.71
CA SER A 277 -8.22 5.91 -4.04
C SER A 277 -9.41 5.79 -4.98
N GLY A 278 -10.62 5.87 -4.45
CA GLY A 278 -11.78 5.78 -5.32
C GLY A 278 -13.10 5.80 -4.60
N VAL A 279 -14.16 6.06 -5.37
CA VAL A 279 -15.55 5.90 -4.95
C VAL A 279 -16.10 4.64 -5.58
N ILE A 280 -16.26 3.60 -4.76
CA ILE A 280 -16.60 2.25 -5.21
C ILE A 280 -18.00 1.90 -4.69
N THR A 281 -19.00 1.90 -5.56
CA THR A 281 -20.39 1.55 -5.20
C THR A 281 -20.78 0.14 -5.65
N ARG A 282 -20.08 -0.42 -6.65
CA ARG A 282 -20.28 -1.79 -7.14
C ARG A 282 -18.97 -2.35 -7.71
N SER A 283 -18.83 -3.67 -7.78
CA SER A 283 -17.83 -4.28 -8.66
C SER A 283 -18.32 -4.18 -10.10
N GLY A 284 -17.40 -3.95 -11.04
CA GLY A 284 -17.72 -3.82 -12.47
C GLY A 284 -16.94 -2.70 -13.12
N GLU A 285 -17.44 -2.24 -14.26
CA GLU A 285 -16.86 -1.14 -15.03
C GLU A 285 -16.67 0.15 -14.19
N ALA A 286 -15.53 0.81 -14.42
CA ALA A 286 -15.11 1.99 -13.69
C ALA A 286 -14.25 2.90 -14.56
N ILE A 287 -14.39 4.20 -14.34
CA ILE A 287 -13.42 5.20 -14.82
C ILE A 287 -12.24 5.18 -13.86
N VAL A 288 -11.05 4.89 -14.37
CA VAL A 288 -9.80 4.87 -13.61
C VAL A 288 -8.90 5.98 -14.13
N VAL A 289 -8.65 6.96 -13.28
CA VAL A 289 -7.82 8.13 -13.60
C VAL A 289 -6.42 7.89 -13.07
N SER A 290 -5.43 7.88 -13.96
CA SER A 290 -4.02 7.94 -13.60
C SER A 290 -3.68 9.37 -13.18
N LEU A 291 -3.16 9.56 -11.97
CA LEU A 291 -2.75 10.87 -11.46
C LEU A 291 -1.25 11.11 -11.70
N THR A 292 -0.86 12.35 -11.90
CA THR A 292 0.55 12.77 -12.07
C THR A 292 1.45 12.42 -10.89
N SER A 293 0.87 12.18 -9.71
CA SER A 293 1.59 11.66 -8.53
C SER A 293 2.02 10.19 -8.63
N GLY A 294 1.59 9.47 -9.68
CA GLY A 294 1.74 8.02 -9.83
C GLY A 294 0.71 7.20 -9.04
N ARG A 295 -0.41 7.81 -8.64
CA ARG A 295 -1.53 7.16 -7.93
C ARG A 295 -2.73 7.03 -8.86
N GLU A 296 -3.62 6.09 -8.58
CA GLU A 296 -4.88 5.96 -9.31
C GLU A 296 -6.08 6.48 -8.52
N PHE A 297 -7.06 7.05 -9.22
CA PHE A 297 -8.38 7.36 -8.69
C PHE A 297 -9.46 6.66 -9.49
N ALA A 298 -10.23 5.74 -8.89
CA ALA A 298 -11.28 4.99 -9.58
C ALA A 298 -12.69 5.40 -9.13
N VAL A 299 -13.62 5.40 -10.08
CA VAL A 299 -15.06 5.57 -9.81
C VAL A 299 -15.84 4.52 -10.58
N THR A 300 -16.56 3.66 -9.87
CA THR A 300 -17.38 2.62 -10.49
C THR A 300 -18.67 3.23 -11.01
N VAL A 301 -18.87 3.20 -12.31
CA VAL A 301 -19.96 3.90 -12.99
C VAL A 301 -20.28 3.20 -14.29
N ALA A 302 -21.55 3.19 -14.66
CA ALA A 302 -21.95 2.68 -15.96
C ALA A 302 -21.42 3.56 -17.09
N ASP A 303 -21.20 3.01 -18.28
CA ASP A 303 -20.78 3.78 -19.46
C ASP A 303 -19.43 4.50 -19.22
N SER A 304 -18.54 3.80 -18.49
CA SER A 304 -17.23 4.34 -18.10
C SER A 304 -16.29 4.61 -19.28
N ALA A 305 -16.46 3.89 -20.40
CA ALA A 305 -15.71 4.13 -21.64
C ALA A 305 -15.93 5.55 -22.19
N THR A 306 -17.18 5.97 -22.33
CA THR A 306 -17.53 7.31 -22.82
C THR A 306 -17.03 8.40 -21.89
N GLY A 307 -17.19 8.22 -20.56
CA GLY A 307 -16.68 9.17 -19.58
C GLY A 307 -15.15 9.29 -19.57
N ALA A 308 -14.43 8.17 -19.71
CA ALA A 308 -12.97 8.16 -19.82
C ALA A 308 -12.49 8.81 -21.13
N ALA A 309 -13.14 8.50 -22.25
CA ALA A 309 -12.81 9.05 -23.56
C ALA A 309 -13.03 10.57 -23.61
N LEU A 310 -14.11 11.08 -23.00
CA LEU A 310 -14.32 12.51 -22.84
C LEU A 310 -13.24 13.17 -21.97
N LEU A 311 -12.85 12.55 -20.85
CA LEU A 311 -11.77 13.06 -19.99
C LEU A 311 -10.46 13.21 -20.77
N ASN A 312 -10.09 12.22 -21.59
CA ASN A 312 -8.86 12.27 -22.39
C ASN A 312 -8.90 13.42 -23.40
N THR A 313 -10.02 13.63 -24.10
CA THR A 313 -10.18 14.79 -25.01
C THR A 313 -10.04 16.12 -24.27
N LEU A 314 -10.65 16.25 -23.09
CA LEU A 314 -10.57 17.47 -22.29
C LEU A 314 -9.15 17.72 -21.75
N LEU A 315 -8.42 16.65 -21.40
CA LEU A 315 -7.00 16.73 -21.01
C LEU A 315 -6.12 17.22 -22.14
N ASP A 316 -6.31 16.73 -23.36
CA ASP A 316 -5.52 17.16 -24.51
C ASP A 316 -5.78 18.62 -24.87
N ARG A 317 -7.05 19.06 -24.83
CA ARG A 317 -7.41 20.47 -25.01
C ARG A 317 -6.78 21.37 -23.95
N GLN A 318 -6.76 20.94 -22.68
CA GLN A 318 -6.10 21.70 -21.62
C GLN A 318 -4.60 21.81 -21.83
N ARG A 319 -3.95 20.76 -22.35
CA ARG A 319 -2.51 20.77 -22.64
C ARG A 319 -2.17 21.61 -23.86
N ALA A 320 -3.01 21.58 -24.91
CA ALA A 320 -2.81 22.39 -26.12
C ALA A 320 -3.09 23.89 -25.92
N GLY A 321 -3.93 24.24 -24.95
CA GLY A 321 -4.22 25.63 -24.57
C GLY A 321 -3.26 26.24 -23.54
N ARG A 322 -2.19 25.53 -23.16
CA ARG A 322 -1.09 26.02 -22.31
C ARG A 322 0.12 26.32 -23.17
#